data_AF-A0A6I3JCR6-F1
#
_entry.id   AF-A0A6I3JCR6-F1
#
_cell.length_a   1.000
_cell.length_b   1.000
_cell.length_c   1.000
_cell.angle_alpha   90.00
_cell.angle_beta   90.00
_cell.angle_gamma   90.00
#
_symmetry.space_group_name_H-M   'P 1'
#
loop_
_entity.id
_entity.type
_entity.pdbx_description
1 polymer ?
#
loop_
_entity_poly.entity_id
_entity_poly.type
_entity_poly.pdbx_seq_one_letter_code
_entity_poly.pdbx_strand_id
1 'polypeptide(L)'
;MHGADEVLLGFTRALRAAGVAVTPDRAQQYLAAVALLGPTEDGTRAAGRATLCAGPADLARHEQVFAAYFDHRTGLPRPRPAAPATTSYASMPEAEAAGGDGGPEEADVVRAMASDAEVLRHRDVAGLSPAERARLTALFATLRPRAPHRRSARHRAWRRGEVDAARTLRASLRRMGEPAEVVHRRRATRPRRVVLLVDVSGSMSGYADALLRLAHRFTQAAPGSVETFTLGTRLTHLTRALRLRDPEQAIVAAGATVPDWSGGTRLGENLHTFLTRWGRRGMARGAVVVVFSDGWERGDCTLLAEQAEGLARVAHRLVWVNPHRGKAGYEPVQQGVVAVLPHVDDFVAGHSLATYAEVVEVVAGA
;
A
#
# COMPACT_ATOMS: atom_id res chain seq x y z
N MET A 1 -10.17 -1.04 -42.54
CA MET A 1 -10.70 -2.37 -42.21
C MET A 1 -9.62 -3.07 -41.40
N HIS A 2 -9.87 -3.37 -40.13
CA HIS A 2 -8.93 -4.18 -39.34
C HIS A 2 -8.94 -5.61 -39.88
N GLY A 3 -7.79 -6.29 -39.89
CA GLY A 3 -7.75 -7.71 -40.23
C GLY A 3 -8.54 -8.52 -39.21
N ALA A 4 -9.24 -9.57 -39.64
CA ALA A 4 -10.03 -10.43 -38.76
C ALA A 4 -9.17 -10.96 -37.58
N ASP A 5 -7.91 -11.32 -37.86
CA ASP A 5 -6.95 -11.79 -36.86
C ASP A 5 -6.62 -10.76 -35.78
N GLU A 6 -6.62 -9.47 -36.12
CA GLU A 6 -6.33 -8.39 -35.17
C GLU A 6 -7.47 -8.21 -34.17
N VAL A 7 -8.71 -8.33 -34.65
CA VAL A 7 -9.92 -8.26 -33.81
C VAL A 7 -9.97 -9.46 -32.86
N LEU A 8 -9.68 -10.65 -33.37
CA LEU A 8 -9.65 -11.90 -32.60
C LEU A 8 -8.52 -11.90 -31.56
N LEU A 9 -7.32 -11.45 -31.93
CA LEU A 9 -6.22 -11.28 -30.98
C LEU A 9 -6.54 -10.21 -29.93
N GLY A 10 -7.22 -9.12 -30.29
CA GLY A 10 -7.71 -8.13 -29.34
C GLY A 10 -8.67 -8.73 -28.32
N PHE A 11 -9.55 -9.64 -28.73
CA PHE A 11 -10.45 -10.37 -27.84
C PHE A 11 -9.68 -11.22 -26.83
N THR A 12 -8.64 -11.94 -27.26
CA THR A 12 -7.79 -12.73 -26.33
C THR A 12 -7.12 -11.87 -25.26
N ARG A 13 -6.72 -10.63 -25.60
CA ARG A 13 -6.16 -9.67 -24.65
C ARG A 13 -7.22 -9.14 -23.69
N ALA A 14 -8.43 -8.85 -24.18
CA ALA A 14 -9.55 -8.43 -23.33
C ALA A 14 -9.93 -9.51 -22.31
N LEU A 15 -9.96 -10.78 -22.73
CA LEU A 15 -10.17 -11.91 -21.82
C LEU A 15 -9.06 -12.05 -20.77
N ARG A 16 -7.80 -11.85 -21.17
CA ARG A 16 -6.68 -11.85 -20.23
C ARG A 16 -6.80 -10.72 -19.20
N ALA A 17 -7.20 -9.53 -19.62
CA ALA A 17 -7.46 -8.40 -18.73
C ALA A 17 -8.64 -8.67 -17.78
N ALA A 18 -9.62 -9.48 -18.19
CA ALA A 18 -10.73 -9.92 -17.35
C ALA A 18 -10.37 -11.09 -16.40
N GLY A 19 -9.11 -11.52 -16.36
CA GLY A 19 -8.62 -12.53 -15.42
C GLY A 19 -8.69 -13.97 -15.92
N VAL A 20 -8.94 -14.21 -17.21
CA VAL A 20 -8.80 -15.55 -17.82
C VAL A 20 -7.31 -15.77 -18.15
N ALA A 21 -6.75 -16.91 -17.73
CA ALA A 21 -5.36 -17.26 -17.98
C ALA A 21 -5.12 -17.68 -19.45
N VAL A 22 -5.21 -16.71 -20.36
CA VAL A 22 -4.93 -16.93 -21.79
C VAL A 22 -3.42 -16.95 -22.00
N THR A 23 -2.84 -18.07 -22.42
CA THR A 23 -1.43 -18.18 -22.82
C THR A 23 -1.26 -17.88 -24.31
N PRO A 24 -0.03 -17.57 -24.80
CA PRO A 24 0.22 -17.39 -26.23
C PRO A 24 -0.20 -18.60 -27.09
N ASP A 25 0.05 -19.81 -26.59
CA ASP A 25 -0.35 -21.07 -27.22
C ASP A 25 -1.87 -21.20 -27.37
N ARG A 26 -2.64 -20.87 -26.31
CA ARG A 26 -4.11 -20.84 -26.37
C ARG A 26 -4.65 -19.79 -27.34
N ALA A 27 -3.99 -18.64 -27.44
CA ALA A 27 -4.36 -17.61 -28.40
C ALA A 27 -4.14 -18.07 -29.85
N GLN A 28 -3.07 -18.83 -30.13
CA GLN A 28 -2.83 -19.43 -31.44
C GLN A 28 -3.86 -20.54 -31.76
N GLN A 29 -4.14 -21.42 -30.79
CA GLN A 29 -5.17 -22.46 -30.93
C GLN A 29 -6.55 -21.86 -31.17
N TYR A 30 -6.87 -20.74 -30.51
CA TYR A 30 -8.10 -20.01 -30.75
C TYR A 30 -8.22 -19.51 -32.19
N LEU A 31 -7.19 -18.85 -32.72
CA LEU A 31 -7.19 -18.39 -34.12
C LEU A 31 -7.32 -19.56 -35.10
N ALA A 32 -6.62 -20.67 -34.84
CA ALA A 32 -6.73 -21.88 -35.65
C ALA A 32 -8.15 -22.49 -35.59
N ALA A 33 -8.77 -22.50 -34.42
CA ALA A 33 -10.15 -22.98 -34.25
C ALA A 33 -11.18 -22.08 -34.95
N VAL A 34 -10.99 -20.75 -34.92
CA VAL A 34 -11.85 -19.81 -35.65
C VAL A 34 -11.68 -19.97 -37.16
N ALA A 35 -10.48 -20.25 -37.65
CA ALA A 35 -10.25 -20.53 -39.07
C ALA A 35 -10.99 -21.79 -39.55
N LEU A 36 -11.20 -22.77 -38.66
CA LEU A 36 -11.95 -24.00 -38.96
C LEU A 36 -13.47 -23.84 -38.86
N LEU A 37 -13.94 -23.09 -37.86
CA LEU A 37 -15.38 -22.88 -37.59
C LEU A 37 -15.98 -21.71 -38.40
N GLY A 38 -15.13 -20.86 -38.97
CA GLY A 38 -15.50 -19.64 -39.67
C GLY A 38 -15.59 -18.43 -38.73
N PRO A 39 -15.33 -17.20 -39.24
CA PRO A 39 -15.34 -15.97 -38.46
C PRO A 39 -16.78 -15.43 -38.24
N THR A 40 -17.69 -16.30 -37.83
CA THR A 40 -19.05 -15.94 -37.41
C THR A 40 -19.10 -15.70 -35.92
N GLU A 41 -20.14 -15.03 -35.41
CA GLU A 41 -20.29 -14.82 -33.97
C GLU A 41 -20.32 -16.16 -33.21
N ASP A 42 -21.09 -17.12 -33.69
CA ASP A 42 -21.20 -18.45 -33.09
C ASP A 42 -19.90 -19.25 -33.18
N GLY A 43 -19.22 -19.22 -34.34
CA GLY A 43 -17.95 -19.90 -34.55
C GLY A 43 -16.85 -19.32 -33.65
N THR A 44 -16.81 -18.00 -33.52
CA THR A 44 -15.86 -17.27 -32.68
C THR A 44 -16.11 -17.52 -31.19
N ARG A 45 -17.39 -17.57 -30.78
CA ARG A 45 -17.79 -17.87 -29.39
C ARG A 45 -17.46 -19.33 -29.02
N ALA A 46 -17.76 -20.28 -29.90
CA ALA A 46 -17.49 -21.70 -29.68
C ALA A 46 -15.98 -21.99 -29.61
N ALA A 47 -15.19 -21.42 -30.53
CA ALA A 47 -13.74 -21.51 -30.51
C ALA A 47 -13.14 -20.99 -29.20
N GLY A 48 -13.61 -19.82 -28.73
CA GLY A 48 -13.12 -19.20 -27.51
C GLY A 48 -13.41 -20.03 -26.26
N ARG A 49 -14.63 -20.58 -26.15
CA ARG A 49 -14.99 -21.49 -25.04
C ARG A 49 -14.14 -22.75 -25.01
N ALA A 50 -13.80 -23.31 -26.17
CA ALA A 50 -13.06 -24.56 -26.28
C ALA A 50 -11.54 -24.39 -26.02
N THR A 51 -10.97 -23.23 -26.41
CA THR A 51 -9.51 -23.04 -26.42
C THR A 51 -8.99 -22.09 -25.35
N LEU A 52 -9.81 -21.15 -24.86
CA LEU A 52 -9.39 -20.10 -23.93
C LEU A 52 -9.79 -20.38 -22.48
N CYS A 53 -10.82 -21.19 -22.24
CA CYS A 53 -11.38 -21.47 -20.92
C CYS A 53 -10.85 -22.78 -20.32
N ALA A 54 -10.40 -22.77 -19.07
CA ALA A 54 -9.91 -23.97 -18.37
C ALA A 54 -10.91 -24.53 -17.33
N GLY A 55 -11.96 -23.78 -17.00
CA GLY A 55 -12.97 -24.22 -16.04
C GLY A 55 -14.25 -23.39 -16.05
N PRO A 56 -15.24 -23.73 -15.18
CA PRO A 56 -16.56 -23.10 -15.17
C PRO A 56 -16.54 -21.59 -14.93
N ALA A 57 -15.61 -21.10 -14.10
CA ALA A 57 -15.44 -19.68 -13.83
C ALA A 57 -14.95 -18.89 -15.07
N ASP A 58 -14.13 -19.52 -15.93
CA ASP A 58 -13.64 -18.91 -17.15
C ASP A 58 -14.74 -18.81 -18.21
N LEU A 59 -15.67 -19.79 -18.25
CA LEU A 59 -16.82 -19.74 -19.15
C LEU A 59 -17.72 -18.53 -18.84
N ALA A 60 -18.00 -18.26 -17.56
CA ALA A 60 -18.81 -17.11 -17.17
C ALA A 60 -18.16 -15.78 -17.57
N ARG A 61 -16.84 -15.64 -17.35
CA ARG A 61 -16.07 -14.46 -17.77
C ARG A 61 -15.97 -14.34 -19.29
N HIS A 62 -15.82 -15.47 -19.98
CA HIS A 62 -15.79 -15.52 -21.42
C HIS A 62 -17.07 -14.97 -22.04
N GLU A 63 -18.24 -15.45 -21.60
CA GLU A 63 -19.52 -14.97 -22.09
C GLU A 63 -19.72 -13.46 -21.83
N GLN A 64 -19.36 -12.99 -20.64
CA GLN A 64 -19.47 -11.57 -20.30
C GLN A 64 -18.59 -10.68 -21.20
N VAL A 65 -17.32 -11.07 -21.40
CA VAL A 65 -16.39 -10.30 -22.24
C VAL A 65 -16.75 -10.43 -23.72
N PHE A 66 -17.20 -11.60 -24.18
CA PHE A 66 -17.63 -11.82 -25.55
C PHE A 66 -18.81 -10.92 -25.90
N ALA A 67 -19.83 -10.89 -25.05
CA ALA A 67 -21.00 -10.03 -25.22
C ALA A 67 -20.61 -8.55 -25.28
N ALA A 68 -19.67 -8.09 -24.45
CA ALA A 68 -19.23 -6.70 -24.42
C ALA A 68 -18.29 -6.33 -25.58
N TYR A 69 -17.43 -7.25 -26.02
CA TYR A 69 -16.38 -7.00 -27.01
C TYR A 69 -16.90 -7.03 -28.46
N PHE A 70 -17.88 -7.90 -28.74
CA PHE A 70 -18.51 -8.03 -30.04
C PHE A 70 -19.88 -7.33 -30.13
N ASP A 71 -20.27 -6.55 -29.12
CA ASP A 71 -21.50 -5.76 -29.17
C ASP A 71 -21.44 -4.75 -30.33
N HIS A 72 -22.43 -4.85 -31.22
CA HIS A 72 -22.58 -4.03 -32.42
C HIS A 72 -22.94 -2.57 -32.08
N ARG A 73 -23.34 -2.28 -30.83
CA ARG A 73 -23.76 -0.93 -30.39
C ARG A 73 -22.62 -0.05 -29.86
N THR A 74 -21.51 -0.63 -29.41
CA THR A 74 -20.41 0.11 -28.75
C THR A 74 -19.22 0.38 -29.66
N GLY A 75 -19.15 -0.27 -30.83
CA GLY A 75 -18.02 -0.18 -31.74
C GLY A 75 -16.77 -0.87 -31.18
N LEU A 76 -16.01 -1.54 -32.04
CA LEU A 76 -14.81 -2.28 -31.63
C LEU A 76 -13.79 -1.36 -30.92
N PRO A 77 -13.15 -1.79 -29.82
CA PRO A 77 -12.13 -1.01 -29.13
C PRO A 77 -11.00 -0.62 -30.09
N ARG A 78 -10.71 0.68 -30.21
CA ARG A 78 -9.59 1.15 -31.04
C ARG A 78 -8.25 0.77 -30.39
N PRO A 79 -7.34 0.07 -31.08
CA PRO A 79 -6.00 -0.13 -30.58
C PRO A 79 -5.33 1.24 -30.45
N ARG A 80 -5.00 1.63 -29.22
CA ARG A 80 -4.15 2.79 -28.97
C ARG A 80 -2.72 2.38 -29.37
N PRO A 81 -2.09 3.02 -30.37
CA PRO A 81 -0.71 2.70 -30.71
C PRO A 81 0.15 2.86 -29.46
N ALA A 82 0.93 1.81 -29.15
CA ALA A 82 1.95 1.90 -28.13
C ALA A 82 2.92 3.01 -28.55
N ALA A 83 3.15 3.99 -27.67
CA ALA A 83 4.20 4.95 -27.88
C ALA A 83 5.52 4.18 -28.10
N PRO A 84 6.33 4.52 -29.11
CA PRO A 84 7.58 3.82 -29.35
C PRO A 84 8.42 3.91 -28.07
N ALA A 85 8.68 2.77 -27.46
CA ALA A 85 9.66 2.66 -26.39
C ALA A 85 11.02 2.93 -27.03
N THR A 86 11.53 4.15 -26.84
CA THR A 86 12.91 4.49 -27.16
C THR A 86 13.78 3.53 -26.36
N THR A 87 14.28 2.49 -27.02
CA THR A 87 15.25 1.58 -26.44
C THR A 87 16.57 2.34 -26.42
N SER A 88 16.77 3.12 -25.36
CA SER A 88 18.08 3.69 -25.08
C SER A 88 18.97 2.55 -24.58
N TYR A 89 19.63 1.88 -25.54
CA TYR A 89 20.87 1.18 -25.25
C TYR A 89 21.92 2.25 -24.98
N ALA A 90 22.19 2.51 -23.71
CA ALA A 90 23.38 3.23 -23.29
C ALA A 90 23.98 2.52 -22.07
N SER A 91 24.87 1.60 -22.41
CA SER A 91 26.12 1.23 -21.76
C SER A 91 26.27 1.49 -20.26
N MET A 92 26.42 0.39 -19.52
CA MET A 92 27.09 0.37 -18.22
C MET A 92 28.53 0.90 -18.38
N PRO A 93 28.99 1.86 -17.58
CA PRO A 93 30.41 1.98 -17.26
C PRO A 93 30.65 1.22 -15.96
N GLU A 94 31.52 0.21 -16.04
CA GLU A 94 32.16 -0.37 -14.86
C GLU A 94 32.82 0.75 -14.05
N ALA A 95 32.52 0.78 -12.77
CA ALA A 95 33.11 1.71 -11.83
C ALA A 95 34.57 1.32 -11.57
N GLU A 96 35.50 1.94 -12.29
CA GLU A 96 36.86 2.12 -11.79
C GLU A 96 36.98 3.49 -11.13
N ALA A 97 37.38 3.46 -9.86
CA ALA A 97 37.64 4.62 -9.05
C ALA A 97 38.90 5.34 -9.56
N ALA A 98 38.75 6.58 -10.02
CA ALA A 98 39.81 7.58 -10.04
C ALA A 98 39.18 8.97 -9.92
N GLY A 99 39.60 9.73 -8.92
CA GLY A 99 39.11 11.09 -8.67
C GLY A 99 39.56 12.07 -9.76
N GLY A 100 38.73 13.09 -10.01
CA GLY A 100 39.09 14.24 -10.82
C GLY A 100 37.88 15.04 -11.32
N ASP A 101 37.73 16.23 -10.75
CA ASP A 101 37.09 17.46 -11.30
C ASP A 101 35.71 17.35 -11.99
N GLY A 102 34.67 17.75 -11.25
CA GLY A 102 33.28 17.77 -11.74
C GLY A 102 33.03 18.90 -12.75
N GLY A 103 32.97 18.52 -14.03
CA GLY A 103 32.58 19.42 -15.12
C GLY A 103 31.07 19.76 -15.13
N PRO A 104 30.68 20.82 -15.85
CA PRO A 104 29.28 21.29 -15.92
C PRO A 104 28.30 20.25 -16.49
N GLU A 105 28.78 19.29 -17.29
CA GLU A 105 27.94 18.23 -17.89
C GLU A 105 27.48 17.18 -16.85
N GLU A 106 28.31 16.83 -15.86
CA GLU A 106 27.88 15.93 -14.78
C GLU A 106 26.83 16.59 -13.87
N ALA A 107 26.97 17.90 -13.63
CA ALA A 107 25.98 18.66 -12.85
C ALA A 107 24.62 18.70 -13.55
N ASP A 108 24.58 18.85 -14.87
CA ASP A 108 23.35 18.88 -15.66
C ASP A 108 22.68 17.49 -15.75
N VAL A 109 23.45 16.41 -15.89
CA VAL A 109 22.91 15.04 -15.87
C VAL A 109 22.34 14.68 -14.49
N VAL A 110 23.05 15.03 -13.41
CA VAL A 110 22.56 14.82 -12.02
C VAL A 110 21.30 15.63 -11.77
N ARG A 111 21.21 16.86 -12.29
CA ARG A 111 20.03 17.72 -12.18
C ARG A 111 18.83 17.16 -12.94
N ALA A 112 19.04 16.64 -14.15
CA ALA A 112 18.01 15.97 -14.94
C ALA A 112 17.48 14.69 -14.26
N MET A 113 18.37 13.88 -13.69
CA MET A 113 17.97 12.70 -12.90
C MET A 113 17.23 13.07 -11.62
N ALA A 114 17.62 14.15 -10.95
CA ALA A 114 16.91 14.67 -9.79
C ALA A 114 15.51 15.19 -10.16
N SER A 115 15.35 15.85 -11.31
CA SER A 115 14.03 16.27 -11.79
C SER A 115 13.14 15.09 -12.15
N ASP A 116 13.68 14.04 -12.78
CA ASP A 116 12.91 12.83 -13.10
C ASP A 116 12.47 12.10 -11.83
N ALA A 117 13.34 12.01 -10.83
CA ALA A 117 13.00 11.45 -9.53
C ALA A 117 11.95 12.29 -8.81
N GLU A 118 12.02 13.62 -8.90
CA GLU A 118 11.05 14.53 -8.28
C GLU A 118 9.68 14.43 -8.96
N VAL A 119 9.62 14.38 -10.28
CA VAL A 119 8.36 14.14 -11.03
C VAL A 119 7.76 12.78 -10.65
N LEU A 120 8.59 11.74 -10.51
CA LEU A 120 8.12 10.42 -10.10
C LEU A 120 7.57 10.39 -8.67
N ARG A 121 8.09 11.23 -7.76
CA ARG A 121 7.64 11.30 -6.35
C ARG A 121 6.21 11.83 -6.21
N HIS A 122 5.79 12.73 -7.08
CA HIS A 122 4.46 13.33 -7.07
C HIS A 122 3.44 12.57 -7.92
N ARG A 123 3.89 11.60 -8.72
CA ARG A 123 3.03 10.84 -9.63
C ARG A 123 2.18 9.81 -8.89
N ASP A 124 0.95 9.65 -9.36
CA ASP A 124 0.00 8.65 -8.84
C ASP A 124 0.54 7.23 -9.09
N VAL A 125 0.74 6.49 -8.01
CA VAL A 125 1.28 5.12 -7.99
C VAL A 125 0.43 4.16 -8.82
N ALA A 126 -0.89 4.35 -8.87
CA ALA A 126 -1.75 3.49 -9.67
C ALA A 126 -1.45 3.59 -11.18
N GLY A 127 -1.01 4.75 -11.66
CA GLY A 127 -0.72 5.02 -13.07
C GLY A 127 0.72 4.74 -13.52
N LEU A 128 1.56 4.16 -12.66
CA LEU A 128 2.97 3.90 -12.98
C LEU A 128 3.16 2.64 -13.82
N SER A 129 4.02 2.75 -14.83
CA SER A 129 4.53 1.62 -15.61
C SER A 129 5.39 0.67 -14.76
N PRO A 130 5.61 -0.60 -15.19
CA PRO A 130 6.45 -1.54 -14.45
C PRO A 130 7.88 -1.02 -14.18
N ALA A 131 8.48 -0.33 -15.16
CA ALA A 131 9.82 0.26 -15.01
C ALA A 131 9.84 1.41 -13.99
N GLU A 132 8.80 2.25 -14.00
CA GLU A 132 8.65 3.33 -13.01
C GLU A 132 8.38 2.77 -11.60
N ARG A 133 7.64 1.67 -11.48
CA ARG A 133 7.42 0.97 -10.20
C ARG A 133 8.74 0.44 -9.62
N ALA A 134 9.62 -0.13 -10.44
CA ALA A 134 10.94 -0.56 -10.00
C ALA A 134 11.80 0.62 -9.49
N ARG A 135 11.76 1.78 -10.17
CA ARG A 135 12.42 3.01 -9.69
C ARG A 135 11.79 3.52 -8.40
N LEU A 136 10.47 3.47 -8.30
CA LEU A 136 9.74 3.86 -7.09
C LEU A 136 10.12 2.97 -5.90
N THR A 137 10.33 1.68 -6.10
CA THR A 137 10.82 0.75 -5.07
C THR A 137 12.14 1.23 -4.46
N ALA A 138 13.09 1.67 -5.28
CA ALA A 138 14.34 2.25 -4.78
C ALA A 138 14.09 3.54 -3.99
N LEU A 139 13.14 4.38 -4.43
CA LEU A 139 12.77 5.60 -3.71
C LEU A 139 12.07 5.32 -2.37
N PHE A 140 11.29 4.25 -2.23
CA PHE A 140 10.73 3.81 -0.94
C PHE A 140 11.81 3.52 0.10
N ALA A 141 12.98 3.06 -0.34
CA ALA A 141 14.11 2.84 0.54
C ALA A 141 14.65 4.14 1.14
N THR A 142 14.29 5.33 0.63
CA THR A 142 14.67 6.63 1.19
C THR A 142 13.77 7.06 2.34
N LEU A 143 12.53 6.55 2.42
CA LEU A 143 11.65 6.82 3.55
C LEU A 143 12.27 6.28 4.85
N ARG A 144 12.27 7.13 5.88
CA ARG A 144 12.78 6.84 7.23
C ARG A 144 11.66 7.03 8.27
N PRO A 145 10.71 6.08 8.38
CA PRO A 145 9.69 6.16 9.41
C PRO A 145 10.32 6.23 10.80
N ARG A 146 9.81 7.11 11.66
CA ARG A 146 10.23 7.20 13.07
C ARG A 146 9.06 6.80 13.95
N ALA A 147 9.32 5.97 14.96
CA ALA A 147 8.28 5.62 15.90
C ALA A 147 7.89 6.84 16.75
N PRO A 148 6.59 7.16 16.88
CA PRO A 148 6.12 8.14 17.86
C PRO A 148 6.53 7.70 19.27
N HIS A 149 6.72 8.65 20.18
CA HIS A 149 7.17 8.37 21.54
C HIS A 149 6.14 8.82 22.56
N ARG A 150 5.97 8.05 23.63
CA ARG A 150 5.13 8.41 24.78
C ARG A 150 5.91 8.38 26.07
N ARG A 151 5.45 9.18 27.05
CA ARG A 151 5.97 9.12 28.41
C ARG A 151 5.64 7.77 29.04
N SER A 152 6.62 7.16 29.67
CA SER A 152 6.48 5.97 30.50
C SER A 152 6.16 6.38 31.94
N ALA A 153 5.45 5.53 32.67
CA ALA A 153 5.29 5.69 34.12
C ALA A 153 6.61 5.45 34.87
N ARG A 154 7.57 4.72 34.25
CA ARG A 154 8.88 4.46 34.86
C ARG A 154 9.74 5.71 34.83
N HIS A 155 10.43 5.98 35.93
CA HIS A 155 11.45 7.02 35.99
C HIS A 155 12.82 6.44 35.66
N ARG A 156 13.68 7.25 35.04
CA ARG A 156 15.10 6.96 34.82
C ARG A 156 15.95 8.04 35.47
N ALA A 157 17.19 7.70 35.82
CA ALA A 157 18.16 8.69 36.31
C ALA A 157 18.35 9.79 35.26
N TRP A 158 18.49 11.04 35.73
CA TRP A 158 18.71 12.19 34.87
C TRP A 158 19.66 13.19 35.55
N ARG A 159 20.17 14.15 34.78
CA ARG A 159 21.16 15.13 35.28
C ARG A 159 20.54 16.31 36.03
N ARG A 160 19.25 16.62 35.78
CA ARG A 160 18.52 17.77 36.34
C ARG A 160 17.01 17.47 36.44
N GLY A 161 16.21 18.31 37.10
CA GLY A 161 14.74 18.19 37.10
C GLY A 161 14.16 17.70 38.42
N GLU A 162 13.31 16.66 38.39
CA GLU A 162 12.67 16.15 39.60
C GLU A 162 13.71 15.43 40.48
N VAL A 163 13.74 15.74 41.78
CA VAL A 163 14.67 15.12 42.72
C VAL A 163 14.23 13.70 43.07
N ASP A 164 15.13 12.74 42.95
CA ASP A 164 14.94 11.38 43.44
C ASP A 164 15.29 11.34 44.93
N ALA A 165 14.34 11.78 45.78
CA ALA A 165 14.55 11.89 47.23
C ALA A 165 15.01 10.56 47.85
N ALA A 166 14.42 9.44 47.43
CA ALA A 166 14.78 8.12 47.96
C ALA A 166 16.21 7.72 47.60
N ARG A 167 16.71 8.06 46.41
CA ARG A 167 18.08 7.74 46.00
C ARG A 167 19.09 8.75 46.57
N THR A 168 18.71 10.01 46.67
CA THR A 168 19.51 11.07 47.30
C THR A 168 19.72 10.80 48.80
N LEU A 169 18.66 10.46 49.53
CA LEU A 169 18.75 10.10 50.95
C LEU A 169 19.63 8.87 51.17
N ARG A 170 19.46 7.82 50.35
CA ARG A 170 20.32 6.64 50.40
C ARG A 170 21.79 6.96 50.10
N ALA A 171 22.07 7.93 49.24
CA ALA A 171 23.44 8.38 48.96
C ALA A 171 24.03 9.14 50.16
N SER A 172 23.26 10.02 50.82
CA SER A 172 23.71 10.73 52.02
C SER A 172 23.94 9.79 53.21
N LEU A 173 23.08 8.78 53.41
CA LEU A 173 23.26 7.76 54.45
C LEU A 173 24.55 6.95 54.26
N ARG A 174 24.96 6.70 53.01
CA ARG A 174 26.26 6.06 52.71
C ARG A 174 27.47 6.95 53.02
N ARG A 175 27.26 8.26 53.10
CA ARG A 175 28.28 9.25 53.50
C ARG A 175 28.13 9.66 54.97
N MET A 176 27.65 8.75 55.82
CA MET A 176 27.48 8.98 57.27
C MET A 176 26.65 10.23 57.61
N GLY A 177 25.70 10.59 56.74
CA GLY A 177 24.83 11.77 56.94
C GLY A 177 25.35 13.06 56.31
N GLU A 178 26.56 13.07 55.72
CA GLU A 178 27.01 14.21 54.93
C GLU A 178 26.14 14.41 53.68
N PRO A 179 25.82 15.66 53.28
CA PRO A 179 25.04 15.93 52.09
C PRO A 179 25.66 15.28 50.84
N ALA A 180 24.97 14.28 50.28
CA ALA A 180 25.34 13.74 48.98
C ALA A 180 24.87 14.65 47.83
N GLU A 181 25.46 14.46 46.65
CA GLU A 181 24.95 15.12 45.44
C GLU A 181 23.48 14.76 45.22
N VAL A 182 22.67 15.79 44.89
CA VAL A 182 21.25 15.62 44.61
C VAL A 182 21.07 14.80 43.34
N VAL A 183 20.45 13.63 43.47
CA VAL A 183 20.18 12.76 42.34
C VAL A 183 18.84 13.14 41.72
N HIS A 184 18.83 13.33 40.41
CA HIS A 184 17.63 13.70 39.67
C HIS A 184 17.07 12.50 38.89
N ARG A 185 15.77 12.54 38.65
CA ARG A 185 15.04 11.57 37.83
C ARG A 185 14.10 12.28 36.86
N ARG A 186 13.77 11.58 35.78
CA ARG A 186 12.77 12.01 34.80
C ARG A 186 11.98 10.80 34.33
N ARG A 187 10.69 10.97 34.01
CA ARG A 187 9.90 9.94 33.33
C ARG A 187 10.62 9.50 32.05
N ALA A 188 10.85 8.21 31.91
CA ALA A 188 11.43 7.64 30.71
C ALA A 188 10.46 7.81 29.52
N THR A 189 10.98 7.80 28.31
CA THR A 189 10.17 7.71 27.09
C THR A 189 10.21 6.27 26.57
N ARG A 190 9.16 5.86 25.88
CA ARG A 190 9.12 4.59 25.15
C ARG A 190 8.44 4.79 23.80
N PRO A 191 8.78 3.99 22.78
CA PRO A 191 8.02 3.97 21.54
C PRO A 191 6.54 3.73 21.82
N ARG A 192 5.70 4.49 21.13
CA ARG A 192 4.26 4.29 21.02
C ARG A 192 4.04 3.25 19.92
N ARG A 193 3.04 2.39 20.12
CA ARG A 193 2.71 1.38 19.11
C ARG A 193 2.10 2.07 17.89
N VAL A 194 2.41 1.57 16.71
CA VAL A 194 1.80 1.97 15.44
C VAL A 194 1.07 0.76 14.88
N VAL A 195 -0.19 0.90 14.54
CA VAL A 195 -0.99 -0.14 13.87
C VAL A 195 -1.31 0.34 12.48
N LEU A 196 -0.92 -0.42 11.46
CA LEU A 196 -1.21 -0.14 10.06
C LEU A 196 -2.30 -1.10 9.59
N LEU A 197 -3.43 -0.55 9.14
CA LEU A 197 -4.52 -1.30 8.54
C LEU A 197 -4.56 -0.97 7.05
N VAL A 198 -4.15 -1.92 6.20
CA VAL A 198 -3.98 -1.72 4.76
C VAL A 198 -5.13 -2.37 4.00
N ASP A 199 -5.94 -1.57 3.30
CA ASP A 199 -6.99 -2.08 2.44
C ASP A 199 -6.43 -2.69 1.16
N VAL A 200 -6.87 -3.92 0.86
CA VAL A 200 -6.48 -4.72 -0.32
C VAL A 200 -7.68 -4.97 -1.26
N SER A 201 -8.67 -4.07 -1.20
CA SER A 201 -9.81 -4.04 -2.12
C SER A 201 -9.39 -3.99 -3.60
N GLY A 202 -10.34 -4.28 -4.49
CA GLY A 202 -10.14 -4.12 -5.93
C GLY A 202 -9.77 -2.69 -6.34
N SER A 203 -10.37 -1.67 -5.72
CA SER A 203 -10.05 -0.25 -5.97
C SER A 203 -8.68 0.17 -5.45
N MET A 204 -8.17 -0.55 -4.44
CA MET A 204 -6.83 -0.33 -3.85
C MET A 204 -5.72 -1.13 -4.55
N SER A 205 -6.05 -2.00 -5.51
CA SER A 205 -5.08 -2.89 -6.19
C SER A 205 -3.89 -2.15 -6.80
N GLY A 206 -4.11 -0.95 -7.36
CA GLY A 206 -3.04 -0.11 -7.93
C GLY A 206 -2.04 0.44 -6.90
N TYR A 207 -2.45 0.53 -5.63
CA TYR A 207 -1.69 1.11 -4.52
C TYR A 207 -1.19 0.07 -3.50
N ALA A 208 -1.80 -1.12 -3.46
CA ALA A 208 -1.57 -2.09 -2.40
C ALA A 208 -0.10 -2.52 -2.25
N ASP A 209 0.62 -2.74 -3.35
CA ASP A 209 2.06 -3.04 -3.33
C ASP A 209 2.88 -1.93 -2.66
N ALA A 210 2.62 -0.68 -3.02
CA ALA A 210 3.29 0.49 -2.45
C ALA A 210 2.96 0.68 -0.97
N LEU A 211 1.72 0.42 -0.56
CA LEU A 211 1.30 0.47 0.84
C LEU A 211 1.95 -0.64 1.67
N LEU A 212 2.10 -1.85 1.13
CA LEU A 212 2.83 -2.93 1.78
C LEU A 212 4.33 -2.61 1.90
N ARG A 213 4.93 -2.00 0.87
CA ARG A 213 6.31 -1.49 0.92
C ARG A 213 6.47 -0.47 2.02
N LEU A 214 5.55 0.49 2.12
CA LEU A 214 5.54 1.48 3.21
C LEU A 214 5.41 0.80 4.58
N ALA A 215 4.47 -0.15 4.74
CA ALA A 215 4.27 -0.87 5.98
C ALA A 215 5.50 -1.69 6.40
N HIS A 216 6.20 -2.28 5.43
CA HIS A 216 7.49 -2.91 5.65
C HIS A 216 8.53 -1.91 6.17
N ARG A 217 8.62 -0.69 5.59
CA ARG A 217 9.51 0.36 6.11
C ARG A 217 9.22 0.72 7.57
N PHE A 218 7.95 0.85 7.96
CA PHE A 218 7.57 1.08 9.35
C PHE A 218 8.01 -0.09 10.25
N THR A 219 7.74 -1.32 9.81
CA THR A 219 8.08 -2.53 10.57
C THR A 219 9.58 -2.65 10.83
N GLN A 220 10.40 -2.35 9.82
CA GLN A 220 11.86 -2.39 9.92
C GLN A 220 12.43 -1.24 10.77
N ALA A 221 11.82 -0.06 10.73
CA ALA A 221 12.30 1.11 11.46
C ALA A 221 12.04 1.01 12.97
N ALA A 222 10.97 0.34 13.39
CA ALA A 222 10.63 0.17 14.81
C ALA A 222 10.15 -1.25 15.13
N PRO A 223 11.05 -2.26 15.10
CA PRO A 223 10.70 -3.65 15.36
C PRO A 223 10.01 -3.82 16.73
N GLY A 224 8.91 -4.57 16.75
CA GLY A 224 8.13 -4.83 17.96
C GLY A 224 7.24 -3.68 18.45
N SER A 225 7.29 -2.52 17.78
CA SER A 225 6.38 -1.40 18.04
C SER A 225 5.37 -1.17 16.91
N VAL A 226 5.55 -1.82 15.76
CA VAL A 226 4.63 -1.74 14.62
C VAL A 226 3.88 -3.06 14.44
N GLU A 227 2.59 -2.95 14.20
CA GLU A 227 1.72 -4.07 13.81
C GLU A 227 1.03 -3.74 12.49
N THR A 228 1.00 -4.68 11.55
CA THR A 228 0.38 -4.49 10.23
C THR A 228 -0.68 -5.53 9.99
N PHE A 229 -1.83 -5.09 9.50
CA PHE A 229 -2.94 -5.92 9.08
C PHE A 229 -3.40 -5.52 7.68
N THR A 230 -3.97 -6.47 6.96
CA THR A 230 -4.72 -6.19 5.74
C THR A 230 -6.22 -6.31 5.96
N LEU A 231 -6.97 -5.40 5.32
CA LEU A 231 -8.43 -5.33 5.29
C LEU A 231 -8.89 -5.77 3.90
N GLY A 232 -9.79 -6.75 3.84
CA GLY A 232 -10.38 -7.23 2.59
C GLY A 232 -11.69 -7.95 2.89
N THR A 233 -11.84 -9.16 2.40
CA THR A 233 -12.93 -10.07 2.83
C THR A 233 -12.78 -10.49 4.30
N ARG A 234 -11.53 -10.50 4.80
CA ARG A 234 -11.18 -10.82 6.18
C ARG A 234 -9.93 -10.08 6.64
N LEU A 235 -9.85 -9.84 7.95
CA LEU A 235 -8.70 -9.22 8.58
C LEU A 235 -7.54 -10.21 8.74
N THR A 236 -6.39 -9.89 8.17
CA THR A 236 -5.19 -10.76 8.20
C THR A 236 -4.02 -10.04 8.84
N HIS A 237 -3.30 -10.70 9.77
CA HIS A 237 -2.15 -10.14 10.46
C HIS A 237 -0.85 -10.41 9.70
N LEU A 238 -0.18 -9.34 9.23
CA LEU A 238 0.98 -9.43 8.33
C LEU A 238 2.32 -9.11 8.98
N THR A 239 2.36 -8.63 10.23
CA THR A 239 3.62 -8.22 10.87
C THR A 239 4.71 -9.29 10.80
N ARG A 240 4.34 -10.58 10.88
CA ARG A 240 5.32 -11.67 10.77
C ARG A 240 5.97 -11.75 9.38
N ALA A 241 5.19 -11.60 8.31
CA ALA A 241 5.71 -11.58 6.95
C ALA A 241 6.58 -10.34 6.70
N LEU A 242 6.15 -9.18 7.20
CA LEU A 242 6.84 -7.90 6.99
C LEU A 242 8.14 -7.73 7.81
N ARG A 243 8.43 -8.66 8.73
CA ARG A 243 9.70 -8.72 9.47
C ARG A 243 10.87 -9.29 8.67
N LEU A 244 10.62 -9.91 7.52
CA LEU A 244 11.69 -10.34 6.61
C LEU A 244 12.52 -9.13 6.20
N ARG A 245 13.85 -9.25 6.17
CA ARG A 245 14.74 -8.10 5.91
C ARG A 245 14.64 -7.60 4.48
N ASP A 246 14.48 -8.52 3.54
CA ASP A 246 14.37 -8.21 2.13
C ASP A 246 12.93 -7.79 1.79
N PRO A 247 12.72 -6.62 1.15
CA PRO A 247 11.39 -6.09 0.88
C PRO A 247 10.61 -6.96 -0.12
N GLU A 248 11.26 -7.52 -1.14
CA GLU A 248 10.57 -8.35 -2.13
C GLU A 248 10.09 -9.65 -1.49
N GLN A 249 10.93 -10.31 -0.70
CA GLN A 249 10.54 -11.49 0.07
C GLN A 249 9.42 -11.18 1.07
N ALA A 250 9.47 -10.02 1.73
CA ALA A 250 8.42 -9.59 2.65
C ALA A 250 7.06 -9.44 1.95
N ILE A 251 7.04 -8.86 0.74
CA ILE A 251 5.82 -8.68 -0.06
C ILE A 251 5.29 -10.02 -0.57
N VAL A 252 6.17 -10.89 -1.08
CA VAL A 252 5.78 -12.24 -1.52
C VAL A 252 5.19 -13.03 -0.35
N ALA A 253 5.81 -12.98 0.83
CA ALA A 253 5.31 -13.65 2.03
C ALA A 253 3.97 -13.05 2.52
N ALA A 254 3.81 -11.72 2.42
CA ALA A 254 2.55 -11.05 2.70
C ALA A 254 1.46 -11.50 1.72
N GLY A 255 1.76 -11.54 0.42
CA GLY A 255 0.87 -12.02 -0.63
C GLY A 255 0.39 -13.45 -0.39
N ALA A 256 1.30 -14.37 -0.05
CA ALA A 256 0.96 -15.77 0.26
C ALA A 256 0.09 -15.93 1.52
N THR A 257 0.11 -14.95 2.43
CA THR A 257 -0.70 -14.97 3.66
C THR A 257 -2.13 -14.43 3.43
N VAL A 258 -2.31 -13.61 2.38
CA VAL A 258 -3.60 -12.99 2.02
C VAL A 258 -4.25 -13.80 0.89
N PRO A 259 -5.29 -14.61 1.17
CA PRO A 259 -5.90 -15.43 0.12
C PRO A 259 -6.79 -14.66 -0.84
N ASP A 260 -7.34 -13.51 -0.41
CA ASP A 260 -8.43 -12.81 -1.11
C ASP A 260 -7.97 -11.43 -1.58
N TRP A 261 -6.98 -11.40 -2.46
CA TRP A 261 -6.62 -10.18 -3.16
C TRP A 261 -7.79 -9.72 -4.04
N SER A 262 -8.20 -8.46 -3.92
CA SER A 262 -9.24 -7.83 -4.75
C SER A 262 -10.67 -8.39 -4.65
N GLY A 263 -10.97 -9.27 -3.69
CA GLY A 263 -12.29 -9.91 -3.52
C GLY A 263 -13.42 -8.99 -2.98
N GLY A 264 -13.09 -7.75 -2.62
CA GLY A 264 -13.99 -6.78 -1.96
C GLY A 264 -13.56 -6.47 -0.53
N THR A 265 -14.19 -5.46 0.08
CA THR A 265 -13.86 -4.99 1.42
C THR A 265 -15.11 -4.90 2.28
N ARG A 266 -15.05 -5.51 3.47
CA ARG A 266 -16.03 -5.37 4.56
C ARG A 266 -15.37 -4.58 5.69
N LEU A 267 -15.26 -3.27 5.52
CA LEU A 267 -14.41 -2.42 6.37
C LEU A 267 -14.94 -2.37 7.80
N GLY A 268 -16.24 -2.16 7.98
CA GLY A 268 -16.90 -2.13 9.29
C GLY A 268 -16.70 -3.43 10.08
N GLU A 269 -16.88 -4.58 9.43
CA GLU A 269 -16.68 -5.89 10.06
C GLU A 269 -15.23 -6.22 10.37
N ASN A 270 -14.30 -5.81 9.50
CA ASN A 270 -12.87 -5.97 9.75
C ASN A 270 -12.41 -5.09 10.91
N LEU A 271 -12.88 -3.84 11.00
CA LEU A 271 -12.61 -2.97 12.14
C LEU A 271 -13.22 -3.52 13.43
N HIS A 272 -14.45 -4.05 13.37
CA HIS A 272 -15.07 -4.72 14.50
C HIS A 272 -14.23 -5.90 14.98
N THR A 273 -13.81 -6.75 14.05
CA THR A 273 -12.97 -7.91 14.31
C THR A 273 -11.61 -7.49 14.89
N PHE A 274 -11.02 -6.41 14.35
CA PHE A 274 -9.79 -5.82 14.86
C PHE A 274 -9.94 -5.37 16.33
N LEU A 275 -10.97 -4.58 16.62
CA LEU A 275 -11.22 -4.05 17.95
C LEU A 275 -11.50 -5.15 18.98
N THR A 276 -12.33 -6.13 18.60
CA THR A 276 -12.74 -7.22 19.50
C THR A 276 -11.58 -8.17 19.80
N ARG A 277 -10.80 -8.57 18.79
CA ARG A 277 -9.73 -9.58 18.97
C ARG A 277 -8.37 -9.00 19.37
N TRP A 278 -8.03 -7.78 18.95
CA TRP A 278 -6.72 -7.15 19.21
C TRP A 278 -6.83 -5.83 19.96
N GLY A 279 -7.85 -5.01 19.67
CA GLY A 279 -8.07 -3.71 20.32
C GLY A 279 -8.20 -3.84 21.84
N ARG A 280 -9.10 -4.72 22.31
CA ARG A 280 -9.32 -5.00 23.74
C ARG A 280 -8.12 -5.64 24.44
N ARG A 281 -7.26 -6.35 23.70
CA ARG A 281 -6.01 -6.94 24.21
C ARG A 281 -4.86 -5.92 24.31
N GLY A 282 -5.15 -4.64 24.07
CA GLY A 282 -4.20 -3.54 24.25
C GLY A 282 -3.35 -3.21 23.03
N MET A 283 -3.65 -3.77 21.85
CA MET A 283 -2.91 -3.46 20.62
C MET A 283 -3.24 -2.05 20.11
N ALA A 284 -4.53 -1.69 20.07
CA ALA A 284 -4.98 -0.36 19.67
C ALA A 284 -4.81 0.68 20.80
N ARG A 285 -4.78 0.24 22.07
CA ARG A 285 -4.84 1.14 23.23
C ARG A 285 -3.63 2.08 23.30
N GLY A 286 -3.89 3.37 23.08
CA GLY A 286 -2.88 4.43 23.06
C GLY A 286 -1.85 4.28 21.93
N ALA A 287 -2.18 3.52 20.88
CA ALA A 287 -1.41 3.38 19.65
C ALA A 287 -1.79 4.49 18.65
N VAL A 288 -0.92 4.74 17.67
CA VAL A 288 -1.29 5.47 16.45
C VAL A 288 -1.83 4.44 15.48
N VAL A 289 -3.10 4.58 15.07
CA VAL A 289 -3.71 3.66 14.11
C VAL A 289 -3.80 4.39 12.78
N VAL A 290 -3.21 3.80 11.75
CA VAL A 290 -3.19 4.34 10.39
C VAL A 290 -4.01 3.42 9.51
N VAL A 291 -5.09 3.94 8.93
CA VAL A 291 -5.96 3.19 8.03
C VAL A 291 -5.72 3.67 6.62
N PHE A 292 -5.24 2.79 5.74
CA PHE A 292 -5.10 3.06 4.32
C PHE A 292 -6.30 2.46 3.61
N SER A 293 -7.29 3.29 3.27
CA SER A 293 -8.50 2.85 2.57
C SER A 293 -9.12 4.01 1.80
N ASP A 294 -9.74 3.70 0.67
CA ASP A 294 -10.58 4.61 -0.09
C ASP A 294 -11.98 4.80 0.53
N GLY A 295 -12.28 4.08 1.62
CA GLY A 295 -13.52 4.20 2.40
C GLY A 295 -14.74 3.63 1.68
N TRP A 296 -14.53 2.69 0.77
CA TRP A 296 -15.60 2.04 0.03
C TRP A 296 -16.24 0.91 0.86
N GLU A 297 -17.42 1.17 1.41
CA GLU A 297 -18.30 0.17 2.04
C GLU A 297 -19.61 0.11 1.24
N ARG A 298 -20.06 -1.10 0.88
CA ARG A 298 -21.33 -1.27 0.17
C ARG A 298 -22.45 -1.49 1.20
N GLY A 299 -23.43 -0.59 1.23
CA GLY A 299 -24.63 -0.72 2.05
C GLY A 299 -24.57 0.15 3.31
N ASP A 300 -25.03 -0.41 4.45
CA ASP A 300 -25.14 0.31 5.71
C ASP A 300 -23.76 0.62 6.33
N CYS A 301 -23.46 1.91 6.46
CA CYS A 301 -22.22 2.41 7.05
C CYS A 301 -22.30 2.61 8.57
N THR A 302 -23.43 2.29 9.21
CA THR A 302 -23.62 2.45 10.67
C THR A 302 -22.57 1.69 11.47
N LEU A 303 -22.33 0.41 11.11
CA LEU A 303 -21.30 -0.39 11.77
C LEU A 303 -19.92 0.24 11.64
N LEU A 304 -19.58 0.75 10.45
CA LEU A 304 -18.30 1.40 10.19
C LEU A 304 -18.12 2.66 11.06
N ALA A 305 -19.15 3.50 11.18
CA ALA A 305 -19.14 4.69 12.05
C ALA A 305 -18.90 4.30 13.52
N GLU A 306 -19.68 3.35 14.04
CA GLU A 306 -19.56 2.87 15.43
C GLU A 306 -18.17 2.31 15.73
N GLN A 307 -17.60 1.53 14.79
CA GLN A 307 -16.27 0.97 14.98
C GLN A 307 -15.18 2.05 14.85
N ALA A 308 -15.34 3.05 13.98
CA ALA A 308 -14.43 4.18 13.90
C ALA A 308 -14.44 5.01 15.20
N GLU A 309 -15.63 5.28 15.75
CA GLU A 309 -15.77 5.95 17.05
C GLU A 309 -15.12 5.13 18.18
N GLY A 310 -15.36 3.81 18.20
CA GLY A 310 -14.73 2.90 19.16
C GLY A 310 -13.20 2.90 19.05
N LEU A 311 -12.68 2.96 17.81
CA LEU A 311 -11.25 3.02 17.54
C LEU A 311 -10.66 4.36 18.00
N ALA A 312 -11.30 5.48 17.69
CA ALA A 312 -10.89 6.82 18.11
C ALA A 312 -10.80 6.95 19.64
N ARG A 313 -11.75 6.35 20.37
CA ARG A 313 -11.74 6.37 21.85
C ARG A 313 -10.59 5.57 22.48
N VAL A 314 -10.09 4.54 21.79
CA VAL A 314 -9.05 3.63 22.32
C VAL A 314 -7.66 3.99 21.80
N ALA A 315 -7.56 4.42 20.56
CA ALA A 315 -6.33 4.89 19.94
C ALA A 315 -5.85 6.17 20.62
N HIS A 316 -4.57 6.47 20.45
CA HIS A 316 -4.08 7.81 20.76
C HIS A 316 -4.36 8.80 19.65
N ARG A 317 -4.26 8.32 18.41
CA ARG A 317 -4.49 9.08 17.20
C ARG A 317 -4.92 8.13 16.09
N LEU A 318 -5.97 8.48 15.37
CA LEU A 318 -6.50 7.77 14.21
C LEU A 318 -6.21 8.59 12.95
N VAL A 319 -5.30 8.07 12.12
CA VAL A 319 -4.91 8.68 10.84
C VAL A 319 -5.58 7.89 9.73
N TRP A 320 -6.33 8.57 8.88
CA TRP A 320 -6.96 7.96 7.71
C TRP A 320 -6.30 8.47 6.43
N VAL A 321 -5.76 7.53 5.66
CA VAL A 321 -5.02 7.80 4.43
C VAL A 321 -5.85 7.34 3.25
N ASN A 322 -6.30 8.29 2.44
CA ASN A 322 -7.11 8.02 1.24
C ASN A 322 -6.33 8.40 -0.03
N PRO A 323 -6.12 7.47 -0.99
CA PRO A 323 -5.41 7.79 -2.23
C PRO A 323 -6.15 8.82 -3.09
N HIS A 324 -7.49 8.86 -3.06
CA HIS A 324 -8.26 9.76 -3.91
C HIS A 324 -8.27 11.22 -3.44
N ARG A 325 -7.93 11.48 -2.16
CA ARG A 325 -7.91 12.83 -1.58
C ARG A 325 -7.01 13.82 -2.33
N GLY A 326 -5.94 13.34 -2.96
CA GLY A 326 -5.01 14.21 -3.68
C GLY A 326 -5.47 14.63 -5.08
N LYS A 327 -6.61 14.15 -5.56
CA LYS A 327 -7.13 14.48 -6.90
C LYS A 327 -7.91 15.78 -6.85
N ALA A 328 -7.68 16.66 -7.82
CA ALA A 328 -8.41 17.93 -7.94
C ALA A 328 -9.93 17.66 -8.04
N GLY A 329 -10.72 18.28 -7.16
CA GLY A 329 -12.17 18.08 -7.10
C GLY A 329 -12.63 16.85 -6.29
N TYR A 330 -11.77 16.23 -5.48
CA TYR A 330 -12.20 15.17 -4.58
C TYR A 330 -13.10 15.73 -3.47
N GLU A 331 -14.39 15.39 -3.55
CA GLU A 331 -15.33 15.52 -2.44
C GLU A 331 -15.52 14.14 -1.80
N PRO A 332 -15.54 14.04 -0.46
CA PRO A 332 -15.86 12.81 0.24
C PRO A 332 -17.37 12.52 0.11
N VAL A 333 -17.82 12.15 -1.08
CA VAL A 333 -19.24 11.83 -1.37
C VAL A 333 -19.57 10.39 -0.95
N GLN A 334 -18.54 9.56 -0.75
CA GLN A 334 -18.68 8.16 -0.35
C GLN A 334 -19.20 8.08 1.10
N GLN A 335 -20.37 7.47 1.29
CA GLN A 335 -21.03 7.34 2.61
C GLN A 335 -20.09 6.75 3.68
N GLY A 336 -19.23 5.80 3.30
CA GLY A 336 -18.26 5.20 4.21
C GLY A 336 -17.19 6.18 4.71
N VAL A 337 -16.67 7.06 3.85
CA VAL A 337 -15.72 8.11 4.26
C VAL A 337 -16.43 9.12 5.15
N VAL A 338 -17.61 9.60 4.75
CA VAL A 338 -18.41 10.57 5.53
C VAL A 338 -18.70 10.06 6.95
N ALA A 339 -19.00 8.76 7.08
CA ALA A 339 -19.27 8.12 8.36
C ALA A 339 -18.05 8.09 9.31
N VAL A 340 -16.83 8.05 8.77
CA VAL A 340 -15.60 7.92 9.57
C VAL A 340 -14.96 9.27 9.86
N LEU A 341 -15.10 10.25 8.97
CA LEU A 341 -14.47 11.58 9.10
C LEU A 341 -14.64 12.25 10.47
N PRO A 342 -15.81 12.22 11.14
CA PRO A 342 -15.98 12.83 12.48
C PRO A 342 -15.10 12.22 13.57
N HIS A 343 -14.57 11.02 13.34
CA HIS A 343 -13.80 10.25 14.32
C HIS A 343 -12.31 10.17 13.99
N VAL A 344 -11.87 10.76 12.87
CA VAL A 344 -10.49 10.74 12.40
C VAL A 344 -9.77 12.01 12.86
N ASP A 345 -8.56 11.85 13.41
CA ASP A 345 -7.73 12.98 13.84
C ASP A 345 -7.01 13.65 12.64
N ASP A 346 -6.52 12.84 11.69
CA ASP A 346 -5.87 13.34 10.47
C ASP A 346 -6.36 12.59 9.23
N PHE A 347 -6.83 13.35 8.24
CA PHE A 347 -7.21 12.83 6.94
C PHE A 347 -6.20 13.26 5.88
N VAL A 348 -5.36 12.32 5.42
CA VAL A 348 -4.17 12.58 4.60
C VAL A 348 -4.30 11.90 3.22
N ALA A 349 -3.64 12.45 2.21
CA ALA A 349 -3.56 11.82 0.90
C ALA A 349 -2.57 10.63 0.91
N GLY A 350 -2.74 9.65 0.02
CA GLY A 350 -1.85 8.48 -0.03
C GLY A 350 -1.71 7.87 -1.42
N HIS A 351 -1.50 8.70 -2.44
CA HIS A 351 -1.42 8.28 -3.85
C HIS A 351 -0.03 8.36 -4.44
N SER A 352 0.93 9.02 -3.78
CA SER A 352 2.28 9.28 -4.29
C SER A 352 3.33 9.14 -3.20
N LEU A 353 4.61 9.04 -3.57
CA LEU A 353 5.69 8.94 -2.59
C LEU A 353 5.77 10.17 -1.68
N ALA A 354 5.53 11.36 -2.24
CA ALA A 354 5.47 12.60 -1.48
C ALA A 354 4.40 12.52 -0.38
N THR A 355 3.21 12.03 -0.71
CA THR A 355 2.13 11.85 0.28
C THR A 355 2.45 10.75 1.30
N TYR A 356 3.17 9.69 0.93
CA TYR A 356 3.65 8.70 1.90
C TYR A 356 4.70 9.28 2.86
N ALA A 357 5.54 10.22 2.41
CA ALA A 357 6.46 10.93 3.28
C ALA A 357 5.71 11.83 4.28
N GLU A 358 4.62 12.48 3.86
CA GLU A 358 3.73 13.23 4.76
C GLU A 358 3.12 12.31 5.84
N VAL A 359 2.58 11.15 5.44
CA VAL A 359 2.06 10.15 6.39
C VAL A 359 3.13 9.73 7.41
N VAL A 360 4.37 9.55 6.97
CA VAL A 360 5.49 9.22 7.86
C VAL A 360 5.71 10.31 8.92
N GLU A 361 5.65 11.58 8.54
CA GLU A 361 5.83 12.68 9.50
C GLU A 361 4.62 12.86 10.42
N VAL A 362 3.40 12.71 9.92
CA VAL A 362 2.17 12.73 10.74
C VAL A 362 2.22 11.64 11.82
N VAL A 363 2.63 10.42 11.46
CA VAL A 363 2.78 9.32 12.42
C VAL A 363 3.92 9.57 13.40
N ALA A 364 5.03 10.17 12.96
CA ALA A 364 6.16 10.49 13.83
C ALA A 364 5.83 11.59 14.85
N GLY A 365 4.96 12.55 14.49
CA GLY A 365 4.54 13.66 15.34
C GLY A 365 3.44 13.33 16.36
N ALA A 366 2.94 12.10 16.37
CA ALA A 366 1.83 11.64 17.23
C ALA A 366 2.26 11.04 18.59
#